data_AF-A0A2L0LX13-F1
#
_entry.id   AF-A0A2L0LX13-F1
#
_cell.length_a   1.000
_cell.length_b   1.000
_cell.length_c   1.000
_cell.angle_alpha   90.00
_cell.angle_beta   90.00
_cell.angle_gamma   90.00
#
_symmetry.space_group_name_H-M   'P 1'
#
loop_
_entity.id
_entity.type
_entity.pdbx_description
1 polymer ?
#
loop_
_entity_poly.entity_id
_entity_poly.type
_entity_poly.pdbx_seq_one_letter_code
_entity_poly.pdbx_strand_id
1 'polypeptide(L)'
;MVKLDRYIGQSVLLAILAVLGIILGLASLFAFIDEMGDLSDTYTVMDASSFVLLTAPRRLYDMLPMAALIGCLIGLGSLASSSELTIMRAAGVSIGRIVWAVMKPMLVLMLVGLLIGEYVAPVTENKAQADRSLAQGGGEAQSSKRGMWHRQGEEFVHINSVQPNGLLLGVTRYRFDSERKIQTSSFARRAQYVDGKWMLNDVATTYFRGDHTEVVKSLEEVWDVSVTPELLNTVVLAPESLSITGLWDYIHYLSDQGLNNARYWLAFWTKVLQPVVTAALVLMAISFIFGPLRSVTLGQRVFTGVLVGFVFRIAGELLGPSSQVFGFPPLLAVVIPAGICALAGLWLMRRAG
;
A
#
# COMPACT_ATOMS: atom_id res chain seq x y z
N MET A 1 0.08 39.80 7.04
CA MET A 1 0.25 38.47 7.66
C MET A 1 0.31 37.31 6.66
N VAL A 2 -0.33 37.40 5.49
CA VAL A 2 -0.21 36.40 4.39
C VAL A 2 1.24 36.03 4.03
N LYS A 3 2.17 37.01 4.08
CA LYS A 3 3.60 36.75 3.82
C LYS A 3 4.23 35.76 4.82
N LEU A 4 3.90 35.85 6.11
CA LEU A 4 4.42 34.92 7.13
C LEU A 4 3.84 33.52 6.95
N ASP A 5 2.51 33.42 6.76
CA ASP A 5 1.84 32.15 6.50
C ASP A 5 2.44 31.44 5.28
N ARG A 6 2.65 32.18 4.18
CA ARG A 6 3.24 31.65 2.94
C ARG A 6 4.70 31.25 3.14
N TYR A 7 5.47 32.04 3.87
CA TYR A 7 6.89 31.77 4.10
C TYR A 7 7.10 30.51 4.97
N ILE A 8 6.40 30.41 6.10
CA ILE A 8 6.42 29.22 6.96
C ILE A 8 5.92 28.01 6.19
N GLY A 9 4.79 28.16 5.50
CA GLY A 9 4.18 27.07 4.73
C GLY A 9 5.07 26.57 3.59
N GLN A 10 5.74 27.46 2.86
CA GLN A 10 6.64 27.10 1.77
C GLN A 10 7.93 26.43 2.29
N SER A 11 8.50 26.94 3.39
CA SER A 11 9.68 26.33 4.03
C SER A 11 9.38 24.89 4.49
N VAL A 12 8.24 24.69 5.17
CA VAL A 12 7.83 23.36 5.63
C VAL A 12 7.45 22.45 4.46
N LEU A 13 6.72 22.95 3.46
CA LEU A 13 6.35 22.15 2.29
C LEU A 13 7.59 21.65 1.54
N LEU A 14 8.58 22.52 1.31
CA LEU A 14 9.84 22.13 0.66
C LEU A 14 10.61 21.11 1.48
N ALA A 15 10.65 21.26 2.82
CA ALA A 15 11.27 20.29 3.69
C ALA A 15 10.56 18.93 3.64
N ILE A 16 9.21 18.90 3.64
CA ILE A 16 8.42 17.67 3.51
C ILE A 16 8.69 17.01 2.15
N LEU A 17 8.66 17.75 1.05
CA LEU A 17 8.93 17.21 -0.29
C LEU A 17 10.36 16.68 -0.41
N ALA A 18 11.35 17.37 0.16
CA ALA A 18 12.74 16.90 0.17
C ALA A 18 12.88 15.59 0.95
N VAL A 19 12.29 15.50 2.15
CA VAL A 19 12.31 14.27 2.96
C VAL A 19 11.56 13.14 2.25
N LEU A 20 10.39 13.43 1.68
CA LEU A 20 9.61 12.46 0.92
C LEU A 20 10.42 11.91 -0.27
N GLY A 21 11.12 12.77 -1.01
CA GLY A 21 12.00 12.38 -2.11
C GLY A 21 13.16 11.48 -1.64
N ILE A 22 13.79 11.79 -0.52
CA ILE A 22 14.87 10.97 0.06
C ILE A 22 14.33 9.59 0.48
N ILE A 23 13.23 9.54 1.24
CA ILE A 23 12.64 8.28 1.70
C ILE A 23 12.16 7.44 0.51
N LEU A 24 11.48 8.06 -0.46
CA LEU A 24 11.02 7.39 -1.67
C LEU A 24 12.17 6.86 -2.51
N GLY A 25 13.25 7.64 -2.66
CA GLY A 25 14.46 7.23 -3.37
C GLY A 25 15.11 6.01 -2.73
N LEU A 26 15.31 6.04 -1.41
CA LEU A 26 15.86 4.91 -0.66
C LEU A 26 14.94 3.68 -0.72
N ALA A 27 13.64 3.84 -0.53
CA ALA A 27 12.68 2.74 -0.62
C ALA A 27 12.65 2.11 -2.02
N SER A 28 12.74 2.95 -3.06
CA SER A 28 12.78 2.48 -4.45
C SER A 28 14.08 1.76 -4.77
N LEU A 29 15.21 2.24 -4.25
CA LEU A 29 16.50 1.56 -4.36
C LEU A 29 16.49 0.20 -3.67
N PHE A 30 15.98 0.11 -2.44
CA PHE A 30 15.88 -1.18 -1.74
C PHE A 30 14.96 -2.16 -2.46
N ALA A 31 13.81 -1.70 -2.96
CA ALA A 31 12.94 -2.56 -3.73
C ALA A 31 13.56 -3.01 -5.05
N PHE A 32 14.32 -2.14 -5.72
CA PHE A 32 15.06 -2.53 -6.91
C PHE A 32 16.10 -3.62 -6.60
N ILE A 33 16.83 -3.48 -5.49
CA ILE A 33 17.77 -4.50 -5.02
C ILE A 33 17.06 -5.83 -4.72
N ASP A 34 15.88 -5.79 -4.11
CA ASP A 34 15.07 -6.99 -3.83
C ASP A 34 14.62 -7.67 -5.13
N GLU A 35 14.15 -6.91 -6.11
CA GLU A 35 13.75 -7.43 -7.43
C GLU A 35 14.91 -7.99 -8.25
N MET A 36 16.15 -7.50 -8.05
CA MET A 36 17.32 -8.10 -8.70
C MET A 36 17.53 -9.57 -8.28
N GLY A 37 17.07 -9.97 -7.09
CA GLY A 37 17.13 -11.36 -6.63
C GLY A 37 16.16 -12.32 -7.34
N ASP A 38 15.16 -11.77 -8.04
CA ASP A 38 14.13 -12.53 -8.76
C ASP A 38 14.33 -12.50 -10.30
N LEU A 39 15.47 -11.98 -10.79
CA LEU A 39 15.78 -11.95 -12.22
C LEU A 39 15.88 -13.36 -12.81
N SER A 40 15.33 -13.54 -14.01
CA SER A 40 15.34 -14.79 -14.77
C SER A 40 15.55 -14.50 -16.26
N ASP A 41 15.63 -15.54 -17.11
CA ASP A 41 15.73 -15.36 -18.56
C ASP A 41 14.51 -14.63 -19.15
N THR A 42 13.36 -14.66 -18.47
CA THR A 42 12.11 -14.01 -18.89
C THR A 42 11.82 -12.71 -18.13
N TYR A 43 12.39 -12.50 -16.95
CA TYR A 43 12.24 -11.28 -16.14
C TYR A 43 13.53 -10.47 -16.13
N THR A 44 13.53 -9.37 -16.89
CA THR A 44 14.74 -8.58 -17.15
C THR A 44 14.89 -7.41 -16.17
N VAL A 45 16.08 -6.80 -16.17
CA VAL A 45 16.37 -5.57 -15.39
C VAL A 45 15.43 -4.42 -15.79
N MET A 46 14.97 -4.38 -17.04
CA MET A 46 14.01 -3.37 -17.50
C MET A 46 12.63 -3.59 -16.86
N ASP A 47 12.20 -4.84 -16.71
CA ASP A 47 10.93 -5.19 -16.07
C ASP A 47 10.97 -4.86 -14.58
N ALA A 48 12.07 -5.22 -13.90
CA ALA A 48 12.29 -4.85 -12.51
C ALA A 48 12.28 -3.32 -12.29
N SER A 49 12.94 -2.56 -13.19
CA SER A 49 12.93 -1.09 -13.14
C SER A 49 11.52 -0.53 -13.33
N SER A 50 10.78 -1.07 -14.30
CA SER A 50 9.39 -0.66 -14.58
C SER A 50 8.46 -0.97 -13.40
N PHE A 51 8.63 -2.14 -12.77
CA PHE A 51 7.90 -2.51 -11.55
C PHE A 51 8.15 -1.53 -10.41
N VAL A 52 9.41 -1.18 -10.15
CA VAL A 52 9.78 -0.23 -9.10
C VAL A 52 9.21 1.17 -9.37
N LEU A 53 9.21 1.62 -10.63
CA LEU A 53 8.63 2.91 -11.02
C LEU A 53 7.10 2.92 -10.90
N LEU A 54 6.42 1.85 -11.31
CA LEU A 54 4.96 1.74 -11.24
C LEU A 54 4.45 1.60 -9.79
N THR A 55 5.25 1.05 -8.88
CA THR A 55 4.92 0.96 -7.44
C THR A 55 5.30 2.24 -6.66
N ALA A 56 6.01 3.19 -7.27
CA ALA A 56 6.43 4.42 -6.62
C ALA A 56 5.28 5.33 -6.13
N PRO A 57 4.16 5.52 -6.87
CA PRO A 57 3.03 6.33 -6.38
C PRO A 57 2.41 5.79 -5.10
N ARG A 58 2.30 4.46 -4.97
CA ARG A 58 1.84 3.80 -3.74
C ARG A 58 2.80 4.06 -2.58
N ARG A 59 4.10 3.88 -2.79
CA ARG A 59 5.12 4.13 -1.75
C ARG A 59 5.15 5.59 -1.32
N LEU A 60 4.97 6.52 -2.26
CA LEU A 60 4.86 7.95 -1.97
C LEU A 60 3.69 8.21 -1.02
N TYR A 61 2.53 7.62 -1.32
CA TYR A 61 1.34 7.71 -0.47
C TYR A 61 1.58 7.12 0.93
N ASP A 62 2.15 5.92 1.01
CA ASP A 62 2.39 5.23 2.29
C ASP A 62 3.41 5.95 3.19
N MET A 63 4.39 6.64 2.59
CA MET A 63 5.47 7.33 3.32
C MET A 63 5.14 8.77 3.70
N LEU A 64 4.04 9.32 3.17
CA LEU A 64 3.63 10.71 3.36
C LEU A 64 3.51 11.12 4.85
N PRO A 65 2.89 10.34 5.76
CA PRO A 65 2.77 10.72 7.17
C PRO A 65 4.13 10.89 7.87
N MET A 66 5.08 10.01 7.57
CA MET A 66 6.43 10.08 8.14
C MET A 66 7.24 11.23 7.56
N ALA A 67 7.15 11.42 6.24
CA ALA A 67 7.78 12.55 5.58
C ALA A 67 7.23 13.89 6.09
N ALA A 68 5.93 13.96 6.37
CA ALA A 68 5.29 15.13 6.95
C ALA A 68 5.80 15.44 8.37
N LEU A 69 5.91 14.42 9.23
CA LEU A 69 6.46 14.55 10.58
C LEU A 69 7.91 15.09 10.56
N ILE A 70 8.80 14.40 9.83
CA ILE A 70 10.22 14.73 9.76
C ILE A 70 10.44 16.04 9.02
N GLY A 71 9.76 16.25 7.90
CA GLY A 71 9.83 17.49 7.12
C GLY A 71 9.35 18.70 7.91
N CYS A 72 8.31 18.55 8.73
CA CYS A 72 7.87 19.59 9.64
C CYS A 72 8.94 19.91 10.69
N LEU A 73 9.58 18.90 11.29
CA LEU A 73 10.69 19.09 12.24
C LEU A 73 11.88 19.81 11.61
N ILE A 74 12.22 19.49 10.36
CA ILE A 74 13.32 20.14 9.63
C ILE A 74 12.95 21.58 9.26
N GLY A 75 11.78 21.80 8.65
CA GLY A 75 11.36 23.13 8.18
C GLY A 75 11.20 24.13 9.31
N LEU A 76 10.40 23.80 10.32
CA LEU A 76 10.25 24.65 11.50
C LEU A 76 11.52 24.68 12.36
N GLY A 77 12.29 23.59 12.39
CA GLY A 77 13.58 23.54 13.08
C GLY A 77 14.59 24.52 12.47
N SER A 78 14.67 24.59 11.15
CA SER A 78 15.52 25.56 10.44
C SER A 78 15.14 27.00 10.81
N LEU A 79 13.84 27.32 10.77
CA LEU A 79 13.30 28.63 11.19
C LEU A 79 13.59 28.94 12.66
N ALA A 80 13.55 27.93 13.54
CA ALA A 80 13.89 28.09 14.95
C ALA A 80 15.38 28.33 15.17
N SER A 81 16.24 27.61 14.44
CA SER A 81 17.71 27.72 14.52
C SER A 81 18.22 29.07 14.01
N SER A 82 17.57 29.65 12.98
CA SER A 82 17.86 31.01 12.50
C SER A 82 17.23 32.11 13.36
N SER A 83 16.66 31.77 14.52
CA SER A 83 15.92 32.69 15.42
C SER A 83 14.69 33.37 14.81
N GLU A 84 14.28 33.02 13.60
CA GLU A 84 13.13 33.61 12.91
C GLU A 84 11.82 33.34 13.66
N LEU A 85 11.66 32.12 14.16
CA LEU A 85 10.48 31.71 14.93
C LEU A 85 10.36 32.47 16.26
N THR A 86 11.50 32.76 16.89
CA THR A 86 11.57 33.54 18.13
C THR A 86 11.16 35.00 17.89
N ILE A 87 11.66 35.59 16.80
CA ILE A 87 11.32 36.97 16.40
C ILE A 87 9.84 37.10 16.06
N MET A 88 9.28 36.15 15.31
CA MET A 88 7.84 36.14 14.98
C MET A 88 6.97 36.12 16.24
N ARG A 89 7.35 35.31 17.25
CA ARG A 89 6.64 35.27 18.53
C ARG A 89 6.78 36.58 19.31
N ALA A 90 7.98 37.17 19.34
CA ALA A 90 8.21 38.46 19.99
C ALA A 90 7.38 39.60 19.33
N ALA A 91 7.11 39.49 18.03
CA ALA A 91 6.23 40.40 17.30
C ALA A 91 4.72 40.12 17.48
N GLY A 92 4.34 39.24 18.40
CA GLY A 92 2.94 38.95 18.75
C GLY A 92 2.28 37.84 17.93
N VAL A 93 3.02 37.04 17.17
CA VAL A 93 2.47 35.88 16.46
C VAL A 93 2.27 34.71 17.42
N SER A 94 1.03 34.25 17.58
CA SER A 94 0.70 33.11 18.45
C SER A 94 1.15 31.77 17.86
N ILE A 95 1.42 30.79 18.73
CA ILE A 95 1.79 29.41 18.32
C ILE A 95 0.67 28.78 17.47
N GLY A 96 -0.59 28.99 17.85
CA GLY A 96 -1.74 28.48 17.08
C GLY A 96 -1.79 29.01 15.64
N ARG A 97 -1.33 30.24 15.39
CA ARG A 97 -1.22 30.77 14.03
C ARG A 97 -0.11 30.09 13.23
N ILE A 98 1.03 29.81 13.87
CA ILE A 98 2.13 29.07 13.23
C ILE A 98 1.68 27.64 12.88
N VAL A 99 0.96 26.97 13.79
CA VAL A 99 0.34 25.67 13.54
C VAL A 99 -0.57 25.76 12.32
N TRP A 100 -1.45 26.75 12.25
CA TRP A 100 -2.34 26.94 11.11
C TRP A 100 -1.59 27.21 9.78
N ALA A 101 -0.50 27.98 9.82
CA ALA A 101 0.35 28.24 8.66
C ALA A 101 1.00 26.96 8.10
N VAL A 102 1.36 26.01 8.98
CA VAL A 102 1.91 24.70 8.61
C VAL A 102 0.83 23.71 8.17
N MET A 103 -0.33 23.74 8.83
CA MET A 103 -1.45 22.85 8.52
C MET A 103 -2.01 23.08 7.12
N LYS A 104 -2.07 24.33 6.63
CA LYS A 104 -2.58 24.65 5.28
C LYS A 104 -1.88 23.87 4.14
N PRO A 105 -0.54 23.99 3.93
CA PRO A 105 0.13 23.26 2.87
C PRO A 105 0.13 21.75 3.12
N MET A 106 0.12 21.31 4.39
CA MET A 106 0.02 19.90 4.74
C MET A 106 -1.34 19.32 4.31
N LEU A 107 -2.45 19.99 4.58
CA LEU A 107 -3.78 19.56 4.14
C LEU A 107 -3.88 19.48 2.61
N VAL A 108 -3.28 20.44 1.89
CA VAL A 108 -3.19 20.39 0.42
C VAL A 108 -2.40 19.16 -0.02
N LEU A 109 -1.23 18.92 0.58
CA LEU A 109 -0.41 17.75 0.26
C LEU A 109 -1.14 16.43 0.59
N MET A 110 -1.89 16.36 1.69
CA MET A 110 -2.69 15.21 2.06
C MET A 110 -3.85 14.96 1.10
N LEU A 111 -4.50 16.02 0.62
CA LEU A 111 -5.56 15.91 -0.38
C LEU A 111 -5.00 15.39 -1.70
N VAL A 112 -3.85 15.90 -2.14
CA VAL A 112 -3.12 15.36 -3.31
C VAL A 112 -2.72 13.91 -3.07
N GLY A 113 -2.23 13.58 -1.88
CA GLY A 113 -1.91 12.21 -1.48
C GLY A 113 -3.10 11.28 -1.58
N LEU A 114 -4.26 11.66 -1.04
CA LEU A 114 -5.50 10.88 -1.16
C LEU A 114 -5.93 10.66 -2.61
N LEU A 115 -5.84 11.68 -3.46
CA LEU A 115 -6.14 11.54 -4.88
C LEU A 115 -5.19 10.55 -5.57
N ILE A 116 -3.90 10.59 -5.22
CA ILE A 116 -2.92 9.60 -5.69
C ILE A 116 -3.30 8.21 -5.17
N GLY A 117 -3.62 8.08 -3.88
CA GLY A 117 -3.98 6.81 -3.24
C GLY A 117 -5.28 6.19 -3.76
N GLU A 118 -6.21 7.00 -4.26
CA GLU A 118 -7.49 6.56 -4.82
C GLU A 118 -7.39 6.23 -6.31
N TYR A 119 -6.79 7.10 -7.11
CA TYR A 119 -6.88 7.03 -8.58
C TYR A 119 -5.60 6.54 -9.26
N VAL A 120 -4.42 6.85 -8.71
CA VAL A 120 -3.13 6.58 -9.37
C VAL A 120 -2.52 5.30 -8.84
N ALA A 121 -2.31 5.21 -7.53
CA ALA A 121 -1.61 4.13 -6.87
C ALA A 121 -2.25 2.75 -7.12
N PRO A 122 -3.58 2.55 -7.04
CA PRO A 122 -4.18 1.23 -7.30
C PRO A 122 -3.98 0.79 -8.76
N VAL A 123 -4.13 1.72 -9.71
CA VAL A 123 -3.99 1.44 -11.14
C VAL A 123 -2.55 1.07 -11.49
N THR A 124 -1.58 1.86 -11.00
CA THR A 124 -0.16 1.59 -11.29
C THR A 124 0.34 0.35 -10.56
N GLU A 125 -0.12 0.09 -9.33
CA GLU A 125 0.22 -1.11 -8.58
C GLU A 125 -0.33 -2.37 -9.26
N ASN A 126 -1.61 -2.38 -9.65
CA ASN A 126 -2.21 -3.54 -10.32
C ASN A 126 -1.50 -3.84 -11.64
N LYS A 127 -1.16 -2.79 -12.41
CA LYS A 127 -0.36 -2.94 -13.63
C LYS A 127 1.03 -3.51 -13.33
N ALA A 128 1.72 -2.98 -12.32
CA ALA A 128 3.04 -3.47 -11.92
C ALA A 128 3.01 -4.97 -11.56
N GLN A 129 2.05 -5.37 -10.73
CA GLN A 129 1.91 -6.77 -10.30
C GLN A 129 1.55 -7.70 -11.46
N ALA A 130 0.69 -7.25 -12.38
CA ALA A 130 0.33 -8.02 -13.57
C ALA A 130 1.52 -8.19 -14.52
N ASP A 131 2.23 -7.10 -14.84
CA ASP A 131 3.39 -7.11 -15.73
C ASP A 131 4.51 -7.99 -15.15
N ARG A 132 4.80 -7.88 -13.85
CA ARG A 132 5.74 -8.75 -13.14
C ARG A 132 5.32 -10.21 -13.19
N SER A 133 4.06 -10.52 -12.92
CA SER A 133 3.56 -11.89 -12.91
C SER A 133 3.61 -12.55 -14.29
N LEU A 134 3.39 -11.77 -15.36
CA LEU A 134 3.50 -12.24 -16.74
C LEU A 134 4.95 -12.47 -17.16
N ALA A 135 5.85 -11.54 -16.80
CA ALA A 135 7.27 -11.62 -17.15
C ALA A 135 8.01 -12.72 -16.37
N GLN A 136 7.73 -12.88 -15.07
CA GLN A 136 8.20 -14.05 -14.31
C GLN A 136 7.55 -15.33 -14.82
N GLY A 137 6.28 -15.27 -15.17
CA GLY A 137 5.46 -16.39 -15.68
C GLY A 137 5.97 -17.03 -16.96
N GLY A 138 6.59 -16.28 -17.88
CA GLY A 138 7.11 -16.80 -19.15
C GLY A 138 6.07 -17.47 -20.08
N GLY A 139 4.78 -17.47 -19.73
CA GLY A 139 3.78 -18.35 -20.35
C GLY A 139 3.90 -19.82 -19.94
N GLU A 140 4.70 -20.14 -18.92
CA GLU A 140 4.86 -21.47 -18.34
C GLU A 140 4.05 -21.61 -17.04
N ALA A 141 3.63 -22.84 -16.76
CA ALA A 141 2.66 -23.21 -15.74
C ALA A 141 3.11 -22.98 -14.27
N GLN A 142 4.39 -22.79 -14.01
CA GLN A 142 5.02 -23.04 -12.70
C GLN A 142 6.01 -21.94 -12.24
N SER A 143 5.82 -20.66 -12.60
CA SER A 143 6.83 -19.63 -12.29
C SER A 143 6.43 -18.57 -11.24
N SER A 144 5.17 -18.54 -10.76
CA SER A 144 4.81 -17.59 -9.70
C SER A 144 5.06 -18.17 -8.30
N LYS A 145 6.05 -17.63 -7.56
CA LYS A 145 6.20 -17.85 -6.10
C LYS A 145 4.92 -17.49 -5.30
N ARG A 146 3.94 -16.82 -5.91
CA ARG A 146 2.76 -16.22 -5.27
C ARG A 146 1.43 -16.54 -5.98
N GLY A 147 1.35 -17.62 -6.76
CA GLY A 147 0.11 -18.06 -7.40
C GLY A 147 -0.82 -18.81 -6.44
N MET A 148 -2.11 -18.87 -6.78
CA MET A 148 -3.12 -19.57 -5.99
C MET A 148 -3.21 -21.03 -6.45
N TRP A 149 -3.10 -21.96 -5.51
CA TRP A 149 -3.44 -23.36 -5.72
C TRP A 149 -4.84 -23.66 -5.19
N HIS A 150 -5.66 -24.27 -6.05
CA HIS A 150 -6.97 -24.79 -5.70
C HIS A 150 -7.05 -26.26 -6.12
N ARG A 151 -7.73 -27.08 -5.32
CA ARG A 151 -7.96 -28.49 -5.65
C ARG A 151 -9.46 -28.79 -5.62
N GLN A 152 -9.96 -29.35 -6.71
CA GLN A 152 -11.33 -29.83 -6.81
C GLN A 152 -11.33 -31.28 -7.28
N GLY A 153 -11.63 -32.21 -6.37
CA GLY A 153 -11.56 -33.65 -6.65
C GLY A 153 -10.15 -34.07 -7.08
N GLU A 154 -10.05 -34.57 -8.32
CA GLU A 154 -8.82 -35.03 -8.98
C GLU A 154 -8.19 -33.94 -9.90
N GLU A 155 -8.74 -32.73 -9.93
CA GLU A 155 -8.19 -31.59 -10.67
C GLU A 155 -7.49 -30.61 -9.72
N PHE A 156 -6.22 -30.29 -10.03
CA PHE A 156 -5.40 -29.31 -9.33
C PHE A 156 -5.20 -28.12 -10.24
N VAL A 157 -5.54 -26.94 -9.74
CA VAL A 157 -5.53 -25.71 -10.52
C VAL A 157 -4.57 -24.73 -9.88
N HIS A 158 -3.71 -24.15 -10.70
CA HIS A 158 -2.81 -23.08 -10.32
C HIS A 158 -3.15 -21.83 -11.11
N ILE A 159 -3.30 -20.69 -10.42
CA ILE A 159 -3.63 -19.40 -11.02
C ILE A 159 -2.50 -18.44 -10.72
N ASN A 160 -1.87 -17.88 -11.75
CA ASN A 160 -0.72 -17.00 -11.58
C ASN A 160 -1.11 -15.64 -10.96
N SER A 161 -2.24 -15.06 -11.40
CA SER A 161 -2.74 -13.78 -10.87
C SER A 161 -4.26 -13.66 -11.03
N VAL A 162 -4.92 -13.08 -10.02
CA VAL A 162 -6.36 -12.78 -10.01
C VAL A 162 -6.53 -11.26 -9.99
N GLN A 163 -7.22 -10.71 -10.99
CA GLN A 163 -7.50 -9.28 -11.05
C GLN A 163 -8.80 -8.91 -10.32
N PRO A 164 -8.93 -7.67 -9.81
CA PRO A 164 -10.13 -7.23 -9.07
C PRO A 164 -11.45 -7.34 -9.84
N ASN A 165 -11.38 -7.26 -11.17
CA ASN A 165 -12.53 -7.40 -12.07
C ASN A 165 -12.96 -8.86 -12.31
N GLY A 166 -12.34 -9.83 -11.62
CA GLY A 166 -12.61 -11.26 -11.79
C GLY A 166 -11.90 -11.90 -12.99
N LEU A 167 -10.98 -11.19 -13.66
CA LEU A 167 -10.15 -11.76 -14.73
C LEU A 167 -8.98 -12.56 -14.12
N LEU A 168 -8.87 -13.84 -14.49
CA LEU A 168 -7.73 -14.69 -14.12
C LEU A 168 -6.67 -14.62 -15.21
N LEU A 169 -5.40 -14.47 -14.82
CA LEU A 169 -4.25 -14.50 -15.71
C LEU A 169 -3.39 -15.73 -15.40
N GLY A 170 -3.07 -16.50 -16.45
CA GLY A 170 -2.25 -17.72 -16.35
C GLY A 170 -2.90 -18.80 -15.50
N VAL A 171 -3.85 -19.54 -16.08
CA VAL A 171 -4.55 -20.64 -15.40
C VAL A 171 -3.97 -21.97 -15.88
N THR A 172 -3.36 -22.72 -14.98
CA THR A 172 -2.87 -24.07 -15.23
C THR A 172 -3.79 -25.08 -14.56
N ARG A 173 -4.18 -26.15 -15.26
CA ARG A 173 -4.99 -27.22 -14.68
C ARG A 173 -4.31 -28.58 -14.92
N TYR A 174 -4.13 -29.33 -13.85
CA TYR A 174 -3.63 -30.69 -13.85
C TYR A 174 -4.76 -31.64 -13.45
N ARG A 175 -5.07 -32.62 -14.30
CA ARG A 175 -6.07 -33.64 -14.00
C ARG A 175 -5.38 -34.98 -13.78
N PHE A 176 -5.71 -35.62 -12.67
CA PHE A 176 -5.22 -36.94 -12.32
C PHE A 176 -6.35 -37.96 -12.41
N ASP A 177 -5.98 -39.24 -12.52
CA ASP A 177 -6.89 -40.35 -12.31
C ASP A 177 -6.90 -40.80 -10.84
N SER A 178 -7.76 -41.77 -10.50
CA SER A 178 -7.86 -42.33 -9.15
C SER A 178 -6.57 -43.03 -8.65
N GLU A 179 -5.63 -43.35 -9.55
CA GLU A 179 -4.32 -43.91 -9.22
C GLU A 179 -3.24 -42.82 -9.09
N ARG A 180 -3.62 -41.53 -9.17
CA ARG A 180 -2.75 -40.35 -9.16
C ARG A 180 -1.80 -40.26 -10.36
N LYS A 181 -2.14 -40.87 -11.50
CA LYS A 181 -1.43 -40.65 -12.77
C LYS A 181 -2.02 -39.42 -13.46
N ILE A 182 -1.14 -38.57 -14.00
CA ILE A 182 -1.54 -37.39 -14.73
C ILE A 182 -2.18 -37.80 -16.07
N GLN A 183 -3.40 -37.35 -16.33
CA GLN A 183 -4.10 -37.57 -17.59
C GLN A 183 -3.93 -36.38 -18.53
N THR A 184 -4.12 -35.16 -18.00
CA THR A 184 -4.05 -33.93 -18.78
C THR A 184 -3.37 -32.79 -18.03
N SER A 185 -2.59 -31.98 -18.73
CA SER A 185 -2.11 -30.67 -18.28
C SER A 185 -2.59 -29.62 -19.26
N SER A 186 -3.33 -28.61 -18.79
CA SER A 186 -3.77 -27.49 -19.63
C SER A 186 -3.24 -26.17 -19.09
N PHE A 187 -2.99 -25.22 -19.99
CA PHE A 187 -2.62 -23.85 -19.67
C PHE A 187 -3.46 -22.88 -20.50
N ALA A 188 -4.04 -21.87 -19.85
CA ALA A 188 -4.75 -20.78 -20.50
C ALA A 188 -4.13 -19.43 -20.11
N ARG A 189 -4.01 -18.52 -21.08
CA ARG A 189 -3.47 -17.17 -20.80
C ARG A 189 -4.43 -16.34 -19.95
N ARG A 190 -5.73 -16.44 -20.22
CA ARG A 190 -6.77 -15.62 -19.57
C ARG A 190 -8.00 -16.47 -19.28
N ALA A 191 -8.71 -16.17 -18.20
CA ALA A 191 -10.05 -16.72 -17.96
C ALA A 191 -11.00 -15.65 -17.41
N GLN A 192 -12.21 -15.58 -17.98
CA GLN A 192 -13.25 -14.61 -17.61
C GLN A 192 -14.51 -15.35 -17.17
N TYR A 193 -15.22 -14.83 -16.18
CA TYR A 193 -16.49 -15.39 -15.74
C TYR A 193 -17.64 -14.76 -16.53
N VAL A 194 -18.30 -15.55 -17.37
CA VAL A 194 -19.38 -15.11 -18.28
C VAL A 194 -20.55 -16.09 -18.13
N ASP A 195 -21.77 -15.57 -17.91
CA ASP A 195 -23.00 -16.36 -17.82
C ASP A 195 -22.96 -17.54 -16.81
N GLY A 196 -22.27 -17.34 -15.68
CA GLY A 196 -22.17 -18.34 -14.62
C GLY A 196 -21.10 -19.42 -14.86
N LYS A 197 -20.28 -19.30 -15.91
CA LYS A 197 -19.19 -20.24 -16.23
C LYS A 197 -17.88 -19.51 -16.51
N TRP A 198 -16.76 -20.20 -16.30
CA TRP A 198 -15.46 -19.67 -16.70
C TRP A 198 -15.21 -19.93 -18.18
N MET A 199 -14.91 -18.88 -18.94
CA MET A 199 -14.45 -18.93 -20.31
C MET A 199 -12.93 -18.72 -20.32
N LEU A 200 -12.18 -19.72 -20.75
CA LEU A 200 -10.72 -19.65 -20.88
C LEU A 200 -10.38 -19.26 -22.31
N ASN A 201 -9.40 -18.37 -22.48
CA ASN A 201 -8.90 -17.93 -23.77
C ASN A 201 -7.44 -18.37 -23.95
N ASP A 202 -7.10 -18.72 -25.19
CA ASP A 202 -5.78 -19.23 -25.61
C ASP A 202 -5.34 -20.43 -24.76
N VAL A 203 -6.10 -21.52 -24.86
CA VAL A 203 -5.87 -22.75 -24.10
C VAL A 203 -4.99 -23.71 -24.89
N ALA A 204 -3.97 -24.25 -24.24
CA ALA A 204 -3.19 -25.38 -24.73
C ALA A 204 -3.34 -26.54 -23.75
N THR A 205 -3.92 -27.64 -24.21
CA THR A 205 -4.14 -28.86 -23.42
C THR A 205 -3.27 -29.99 -23.94
N THR A 206 -2.45 -30.51 -23.04
CA THR A 206 -1.54 -31.63 -23.26
C THR A 206 -2.16 -32.89 -22.66
N TYR A 207 -2.46 -33.88 -23.50
CA TYR A 207 -2.94 -35.20 -23.11
C TYR A 207 -1.78 -36.16 -23.00
N PHE A 208 -1.65 -36.82 -21.85
CA PHE A 208 -0.64 -37.86 -21.62
C PHE A 208 -1.28 -39.22 -21.89
N ARG A 209 -1.08 -39.74 -23.09
CA ARG A 209 -1.40 -41.14 -23.42
C ARG A 209 -0.12 -41.92 -23.22
N GLY A 210 -0.15 -43.06 -22.52
CA GLY A 210 1.06 -43.68 -21.96
C GLY A 210 2.25 -43.91 -22.93
N ASP A 211 1.99 -43.92 -24.24
CA ASP A 211 2.94 -44.08 -25.34
C ASP A 211 3.32 -42.77 -26.07
N HIS A 212 2.52 -41.71 -25.98
CA HIS A 212 2.77 -40.42 -26.64
C HIS A 212 2.02 -39.26 -26.00
N THR A 213 2.52 -38.04 -26.22
CA THR A 213 1.87 -36.82 -25.76
C THR A 213 1.20 -36.09 -26.92
N GLU A 214 -0.05 -35.68 -26.75
CA GLU A 214 -0.83 -34.96 -27.76
C GLU A 214 -1.15 -33.55 -27.23
N VAL A 215 -0.88 -32.50 -28.03
CA VAL A 215 -1.18 -31.11 -27.66
C VAL A 215 -2.30 -30.57 -28.54
N VAL A 216 -3.40 -30.17 -27.91
CA VAL A 216 -4.56 -29.55 -28.56
C VAL A 216 -4.60 -28.08 -28.15
N LYS A 217 -4.71 -27.18 -29.14
CA LYS A 217 -4.87 -25.75 -28.91
C LYS A 217 -6.31 -25.34 -29.22
N SER A 218 -6.92 -24.63 -28.30
CA SER A 218 -8.28 -24.08 -28.41
C SER A 218 -8.24 -22.58 -28.17
N LEU A 219 -8.92 -21.80 -29.01
CA LEU A 219 -9.05 -20.37 -28.76
C LEU A 219 -9.90 -20.08 -27.53
N GLU A 220 -10.97 -20.85 -27.35
CA GLU A 220 -11.90 -20.73 -26.22
C GLU A 220 -12.27 -22.11 -25.66
N GLU A 221 -12.32 -22.23 -24.34
CA GLU A 221 -12.78 -23.43 -23.63
C GLU A 221 -13.66 -23.03 -22.44
N VAL A 222 -14.82 -23.67 -22.29
CA VAL A 222 -15.68 -23.50 -21.12
C VAL A 222 -15.19 -24.40 -20.00
N TRP A 223 -14.83 -23.80 -18.86
CA TRP A 223 -14.45 -24.50 -17.65
C TRP A 223 -15.61 -24.50 -16.66
N ASP A 224 -16.23 -25.67 -16.56
CA ASP A 224 -17.38 -25.93 -15.70
C ASP A 224 -16.89 -26.31 -14.30
N VAL A 225 -16.62 -25.28 -13.49
CA VAL A 225 -16.13 -25.42 -12.12
C VAL A 225 -16.96 -24.57 -11.17
N SER A 226 -17.29 -25.16 -10.01
CA SER A 226 -18.10 -24.55 -8.95
C SER A 226 -17.41 -23.41 -8.20
N VAL A 227 -16.16 -23.10 -8.55
CA VAL A 227 -15.41 -21.99 -7.97
C VAL A 227 -15.90 -20.69 -8.59
N THR A 228 -16.61 -19.89 -7.80
CA THR A 228 -17.02 -18.55 -8.20
C THR A 228 -15.85 -17.56 -8.06
N PRO A 229 -15.82 -16.46 -8.84
CA PRO A 229 -14.80 -15.39 -8.71
C PRO A 229 -14.64 -14.88 -7.26
N GLU A 230 -15.76 -14.91 -6.57
CA GLU A 230 -16.04 -14.69 -5.16
C GLU A 230 -15.16 -15.50 -4.20
N LEU A 231 -14.96 -16.80 -4.46
CA LEU A 231 -14.07 -17.68 -3.68
C LEU A 231 -12.59 -17.41 -3.99
N LEU A 232 -12.27 -17.05 -5.23
CA LEU A 232 -10.89 -16.76 -5.68
C LEU A 232 -10.39 -15.39 -5.19
N ASN A 233 -11.28 -14.40 -5.08
CA ASN A 233 -10.93 -13.04 -4.67
C ASN A 233 -10.52 -12.94 -3.20
N THR A 234 -10.94 -13.86 -2.32
CA THR A 234 -10.62 -13.83 -0.89
C THR A 234 -9.11 -13.98 -0.58
N VAL A 235 -8.31 -14.47 -1.54
CA VAL A 235 -6.94 -14.96 -1.28
C VAL A 235 -5.83 -14.09 -1.88
N VAL A 236 -6.06 -13.23 -2.87
CA VAL A 236 -4.94 -12.83 -3.77
C VAL A 236 -4.51 -11.37 -3.73
N LEU A 237 -5.36 -10.41 -3.33
CA LEU A 237 -4.98 -9.00 -3.35
C LEU A 237 -4.79 -8.44 -1.94
N ALA A 238 -3.58 -7.92 -1.70
CA ALA A 238 -3.23 -7.23 -0.49
C ALA A 238 -4.18 -6.01 -0.34
N PRO A 239 -4.93 -5.85 0.77
CA PRO A 239 -5.90 -4.77 0.95
C PRO A 239 -5.31 -3.37 0.67
N GLU A 240 -4.01 -3.24 0.85
CA GLU A 240 -3.26 -2.01 0.66
C GLU A 240 -3.19 -1.56 -0.82
N SER A 241 -3.37 -2.48 -1.79
CA SER A 241 -3.36 -2.17 -3.24
C SER A 241 -4.71 -1.73 -3.80
N LEU A 242 -5.80 -1.90 -3.07
CA LEU A 242 -7.15 -1.52 -3.52
C LEU A 242 -7.43 -0.02 -3.29
N SER A 243 -8.26 0.59 -4.13
CA SER A 243 -8.77 1.95 -3.87
C SER A 243 -9.67 1.97 -2.62
N ILE A 244 -9.95 3.16 -2.06
CA ILE A 244 -10.86 3.32 -0.92
C ILE A 244 -12.28 2.87 -1.30
N THR A 245 -12.72 3.23 -2.50
CA THR A 245 -13.99 2.75 -3.08
C THR A 245 -14.00 1.24 -3.25
N GLY A 246 -12.95 0.65 -3.83
CA GLY A 246 -12.83 -0.79 -4.00
C GLY A 246 -12.79 -1.54 -2.67
N LEU A 247 -12.15 -0.98 -1.63
CA LEU A 247 -12.20 -1.52 -0.27
C LEU A 247 -13.62 -1.52 0.27
N TRP A 248 -14.37 -0.43 0.10
CA TRP A 248 -15.75 -0.34 0.57
C TRP A 248 -16.66 -1.40 -0.05
N ASP A 249 -16.63 -1.51 -1.38
CA ASP A 249 -17.44 -2.50 -2.11
C ASP A 249 -17.05 -3.92 -1.70
N TYR A 250 -15.74 -4.18 -1.59
CA TYR A 250 -15.24 -5.50 -1.25
C TYR A 250 -15.54 -5.91 0.20
N ILE A 251 -15.52 -4.96 1.13
CA ILE A 251 -15.90 -5.18 2.52
C ILE A 251 -17.36 -5.63 2.63
N HIS A 252 -18.28 -4.97 1.92
CA HIS A 252 -19.71 -5.29 1.93
C HIS A 252 -19.96 -6.63 1.25
N TYR A 253 -19.32 -6.85 0.12
CA TYR A 253 -19.33 -8.13 -0.57
C TYR A 253 -18.90 -9.29 0.36
N LEU A 254 -17.79 -9.16 1.10
CA LEU A 254 -17.37 -10.18 2.09
C LEU A 254 -18.35 -10.32 3.26
N SER A 255 -18.97 -9.21 3.69
CA SER A 255 -19.96 -9.21 4.76
C SER A 255 -21.21 -10.00 4.38
N ASP A 256 -21.68 -9.85 3.13
CA ASP A 256 -22.85 -10.56 2.60
C ASP A 256 -22.62 -12.07 2.52
N GLN A 257 -21.36 -12.48 2.33
CA GLN A 257 -20.93 -13.88 2.32
C GLN A 257 -20.63 -14.45 3.72
N GLY A 258 -20.81 -13.65 4.78
CA GLY A 258 -20.49 -14.06 6.16
C GLY A 258 -18.99 -14.30 6.40
N LEU A 259 -18.12 -13.73 5.57
CA LEU A 259 -16.66 -13.89 5.63
C LEU A 259 -16.01 -12.80 6.49
N ASN A 260 -14.84 -13.10 7.05
CA ASN A 260 -14.08 -12.13 7.84
C ASN A 260 -13.52 -11.02 6.94
N ASN A 261 -13.98 -9.79 7.17
CA ASN A 261 -13.58 -8.58 6.45
C ASN A 261 -12.77 -7.58 7.31
N ALA A 262 -12.36 -7.96 8.52
CA ALA A 262 -11.70 -7.07 9.47
C ALA A 262 -10.39 -6.47 8.94
N ARG A 263 -9.63 -7.26 8.15
CA ARG A 263 -8.38 -6.79 7.50
C ARG A 263 -8.65 -5.69 6.48
N TYR A 264 -9.74 -5.80 5.73
CA TYR A 264 -10.12 -4.79 4.73
C TYR A 264 -10.67 -3.53 5.40
N TRP A 265 -11.45 -3.68 6.48
CA TRP A 265 -11.85 -2.54 7.32
C TRP A 265 -10.66 -1.78 7.89
N LEU A 266 -9.63 -2.48 8.38
CA LEU A 266 -8.42 -1.83 8.88
C LEU A 266 -7.73 -1.01 7.79
N ALA A 267 -7.57 -1.58 6.59
CA ALA A 267 -6.98 -0.88 5.44
C ALA A 267 -7.83 0.33 5.03
N PHE A 268 -9.15 0.20 5.00
CA PHE A 268 -10.09 1.28 4.70
C PHE A 268 -9.91 2.45 5.69
N TRP A 269 -9.96 2.18 7.00
CA TRP A 269 -9.79 3.21 8.01
C TRP A 269 -8.40 3.83 7.98
N THR A 270 -7.36 3.04 7.70
CA THR A 270 -5.99 3.55 7.56
C THR A 270 -5.88 4.54 6.41
N LYS A 271 -6.49 4.25 5.24
CA LYS A 271 -6.48 5.17 4.09
C LYS A 271 -7.33 6.41 4.32
N VAL A 272 -8.57 6.24 4.78
CA VAL A 272 -9.52 7.35 4.97
C VAL A 272 -9.04 8.32 6.05
N LEU A 273 -8.50 7.81 7.16
CA LEU A 273 -8.04 8.65 8.27
C LEU A 273 -6.59 9.11 8.13
N GLN A 274 -5.90 8.76 7.05
CA GLN A 274 -4.51 9.17 6.83
C GLN A 274 -4.28 10.69 6.97
N PRO A 275 -5.14 11.59 6.47
CA PRO A 275 -4.98 13.03 6.70
C PRO A 275 -5.07 13.43 8.16
N VAL A 276 -5.98 12.80 8.92
CA VAL A 276 -6.17 13.04 10.35
C VAL A 276 -4.98 12.54 11.15
N VAL A 277 -4.50 11.34 10.83
CA VAL A 277 -3.29 10.75 11.42
C VAL A 277 -2.07 11.64 11.16
N THR A 278 -1.91 12.10 9.91
CA THR A 278 -0.79 12.97 9.53
C THR A 278 -0.87 14.32 10.23
N ALA A 279 -2.07 14.90 10.35
CA ALA A 279 -2.31 16.11 11.12
C ALA A 279 -1.89 15.95 12.60
N ALA A 280 -2.23 14.83 13.22
CA ALA A 280 -1.85 14.54 14.60
C ALA A 280 -0.33 14.43 14.78
N LEU A 281 0.36 13.75 13.84
CA LEU A 281 1.81 13.65 13.83
C LEU A 281 2.48 15.01 13.64
N VAL A 282 1.99 15.82 12.69
CA VAL A 282 2.52 17.17 12.45
C VAL A 282 2.30 18.07 13.65
N LEU A 283 1.13 18.00 14.30
CA LEU A 283 0.87 18.72 15.55
C LEU A 283 1.87 18.34 16.63
N MET A 284 2.18 17.06 16.77
CA MET A 284 3.21 16.58 17.70
C MET A 284 4.62 17.09 17.32
N ALA A 285 5.00 17.08 16.04
CA ALA A 285 6.27 17.67 15.57
C ALA A 285 6.39 19.15 15.93
N ILE A 286 5.34 19.94 15.66
CA ILE A 286 5.28 21.36 16.02
C ILE A 286 5.50 21.53 17.53
N SER A 287 4.84 20.69 18.33
CA SER A 287 4.92 20.73 19.79
C SER A 287 6.33 20.44 20.30
N PHE A 288 7.07 19.54 19.66
CA PHE A 288 8.47 19.29 20.03
C PHE A 288 9.39 20.47 19.77
N ILE A 289 9.18 21.21 18.67
CA ILE A 289 10.00 22.36 18.30
C ILE A 289 9.78 23.52 19.27
N PHE A 290 8.53 23.73 19.70
CA PHE A 290 8.21 24.76 20.69
C PHE A 290 8.48 24.33 22.13
N GLY A 291 8.58 23.03 22.39
CA GLY A 291 8.85 22.45 23.70
C GLY A 291 10.29 21.92 23.84
N PRO A 292 10.50 20.60 24.06
CA PRO A 292 11.82 20.06 24.46
C PRO A 292 12.95 20.24 23.44
N LEU A 293 12.64 20.34 22.14
CA LEU A 293 13.65 20.37 21.08
C LEU A 293 14.00 21.80 20.60
N ARG A 294 13.60 22.81 21.37
CA ARG A 294 13.80 24.23 21.02
C ARG A 294 15.28 24.56 20.76
N SER A 295 16.18 24.15 21.65
CA SER A 295 17.62 24.46 21.61
C SER A 295 18.49 23.32 21.10
N VAL A 296 17.88 22.37 20.38
CA VAL A 296 18.54 21.13 19.94
C VAL A 296 19.05 21.25 18.50
N THR A 297 20.12 20.54 18.17
CA THR A 297 20.70 20.52 16.82
C THR A 297 19.72 19.92 15.79
N LEU A 298 19.89 20.28 14.52
CA LEU A 298 19.06 19.76 13.44
C LEU A 298 19.09 18.22 13.38
N GLY A 299 20.28 17.62 13.51
CA GLY A 299 20.44 16.16 13.47
C GLY A 299 19.67 15.44 14.59
N GLN A 300 19.71 15.96 15.82
CA GLN A 300 18.96 15.37 16.92
C GLN A 300 17.44 15.56 16.75
N ARG A 301 16.97 16.67 16.15
CA ARG A 301 15.54 16.82 15.78
C ARG A 301 15.09 15.77 14.77
N VAL A 302 15.90 15.52 13.74
CA VAL A 302 15.63 14.48 12.74
C VAL A 302 15.61 13.10 13.40
N PHE A 303 16.62 12.79 14.22
CA PHE A 303 16.70 11.51 14.92
C PHE A 303 15.48 11.27 15.83
N THR A 304 15.08 12.25 16.64
CA THR A 304 13.87 12.14 17.47
C THR A 304 12.61 12.02 16.61
N GLY A 305 12.52 12.73 15.49
CA GLY A 305 11.42 12.62 14.53
C GLY A 305 11.29 11.22 13.95
N VAL A 306 12.41 10.64 13.50
CA VAL A 306 12.48 9.27 12.99
C VAL A 306 12.09 8.28 14.09
N LEU A 307 12.62 8.42 15.29
CA LEU A 307 12.30 7.54 16.42
C LEU A 307 10.80 7.56 16.75
N VAL A 308 10.21 8.75 16.82
CA VAL A 308 8.78 8.92 17.12
C VAL A 308 7.91 8.38 15.99
N GLY A 309 8.28 8.65 14.73
CA GLY A 309 7.63 8.05 13.57
C GLY A 309 7.71 6.53 13.61
N PHE A 310 8.87 5.96 13.91
CA PHE A 310 9.06 4.52 14.01
C PHE A 310 8.21 3.90 15.11
N VAL A 311 8.18 4.50 16.31
CA VAL A 311 7.30 4.07 17.41
C VAL A 311 5.84 4.14 17.01
N PHE A 312 5.42 5.22 16.34
CA PHE A 312 4.05 5.35 15.83
C PHE A 312 3.70 4.24 14.84
N ARG A 313 4.62 3.93 13.91
CA ARG A 313 4.42 2.86 12.92
C ARG A 313 4.34 1.50 13.57
N ILE A 314 5.26 1.17 14.49
CA ILE A 314 5.21 -0.09 15.23
C ILE A 314 3.90 -0.20 16.01
N ALA A 315 3.47 0.87 16.67
CA ALA A 315 2.20 0.87 17.39
C ALA A 315 1.04 0.52 16.45
N GLY A 316 0.97 1.12 15.25
CA GLY A 316 -0.03 0.78 14.24
C GLY A 316 0.07 -0.66 13.72
N GLU A 317 1.28 -1.14 13.43
CA GLU A 317 1.53 -2.51 12.97
C GLU A 317 1.22 -3.58 14.04
N LEU A 318 1.29 -3.23 15.33
CA LEU A 318 0.90 -4.12 16.43
C LEU A 318 -0.61 -4.04 16.71
N LEU A 319 -1.19 -2.83 16.74
CA LEU A 319 -2.62 -2.62 17.01
C LEU A 319 -3.51 -3.16 15.90
N GLY A 320 -3.05 -3.14 14.65
CA GLY A 320 -3.78 -3.65 13.49
C GLY A 320 -4.17 -5.13 13.62
N PRO A 321 -3.22 -6.08 13.64
CA PRO A 321 -3.50 -7.49 13.87
C PRO A 321 -4.14 -7.75 15.23
N SER A 322 -3.75 -7.02 16.28
CA SER A 322 -4.37 -7.14 17.60
C SER A 322 -5.88 -6.84 17.57
N SER A 323 -6.34 -5.91 16.73
CA SER A 323 -7.77 -5.63 16.55
C SER A 323 -8.55 -6.83 16.02
N GLN A 324 -7.90 -7.63 15.17
CA GLN A 324 -8.49 -8.83 14.58
C GLN A 324 -8.50 -10.00 15.56
N VAL A 325 -7.43 -10.13 16.36
CA VAL A 325 -7.29 -11.23 17.34
C VAL A 325 -8.17 -10.98 18.58
N PHE A 326 -8.17 -9.77 19.13
CA PHE A 326 -8.93 -9.43 20.33
C PHE A 326 -10.36 -8.93 20.03
N GLY A 327 -10.70 -8.72 18.74
CA GLY A 327 -12.06 -8.40 18.30
C GLY A 327 -12.52 -6.96 18.55
N PHE A 328 -11.60 -6.01 18.83
CA PHE A 328 -11.99 -4.60 18.94
C PHE A 328 -12.10 -3.93 17.56
N PRO A 329 -12.90 -2.87 17.40
CA PRO A 329 -13.13 -2.22 16.11
C PRO A 329 -11.82 -1.76 15.43
N PRO A 330 -11.58 -2.08 14.13
CA PRO A 330 -10.39 -1.66 13.40
C PRO A 330 -10.19 -0.14 13.35
N LEU A 331 -11.28 0.63 13.45
CA LEU A 331 -11.26 2.08 13.59
C LEU A 331 -10.42 2.54 14.81
N LEU A 332 -10.58 1.86 15.95
CA LEU A 332 -9.86 2.22 17.17
C LEU A 332 -8.35 1.94 17.04
N ALA A 333 -7.97 0.91 16.27
CA ALA A 333 -6.56 0.59 16.01
C ALA A 333 -5.82 1.76 15.34
N VAL A 334 -6.52 2.53 14.50
CA VAL A 334 -5.98 3.70 13.79
C VAL A 334 -6.12 4.98 14.61
N VAL A 335 -7.28 5.18 15.25
CA VAL A 335 -7.61 6.41 15.98
C VAL A 335 -6.84 6.53 17.30
N ILE A 336 -6.59 5.44 18.02
CA ILE A 336 -5.93 5.50 19.34
C ILE A 336 -4.50 6.07 19.22
N PRO A 337 -3.60 5.53 18.37
CA PRO A 337 -2.25 6.09 18.21
C PRO A 337 -2.28 7.56 17.79
N ALA A 338 -3.14 7.91 16.83
CA ALA A 338 -3.28 9.29 16.35
C ALA A 338 -3.80 10.22 17.46
N GLY A 339 -4.78 9.77 18.24
CA GLY A 339 -5.33 10.49 19.38
C GLY A 339 -4.28 10.73 20.45
N ILE A 340 -3.45 9.73 20.77
CA ILE A 340 -2.32 9.87 21.71
C ILE A 340 -1.34 10.94 21.21
N CYS A 341 -0.94 10.89 19.93
CA CYS A 341 -0.05 11.91 19.35
C CYS A 341 -0.67 13.31 19.38
N ALA A 342 -1.96 13.44 19.05
CA ALA A 342 -2.67 14.72 19.07
C ALA A 342 -2.77 15.29 20.49
N LEU A 343 -3.15 14.46 21.47
CA LEU A 343 -3.27 14.86 22.87
C LEU A 343 -1.91 15.22 23.47
N ALA A 344 -0.86 14.42 23.21
CA ALA A 344 0.49 14.72 23.63
C ALA A 344 1.01 16.03 23.03
N GLY A 345 0.73 16.27 21.74
CA GLY A 345 1.05 17.52 21.07
C GLY A 345 0.36 18.73 21.73
N LEU A 346 -0.97 18.66 21.90
CA LEU A 346 -1.73 19.73 22.56
C LEU A 346 -1.26 19.99 23.99
N TRP A 347 -0.94 18.94 24.76
CA TRP A 347 -0.45 19.07 26.13
C TRP A 347 0.92 19.76 26.18
N LEU A 348 1.86 19.36 25.32
CA LEU A 348 3.18 19.98 25.21
C LEU A 348 3.09 21.44 24.76
N MET A 349 2.19 21.75 23.82
CA MET A 349 1.94 23.13 23.39
C MET A 349 1.41 24.01 24.51
N ARG A 350 0.45 23.53 25.30
CA ARG A 350 -0.09 24.28 26.44
C ARG A 350 0.95 24.57 27.51
N ARG A 351 1.97 23.73 27.64
CA ARG A 351 3.07 23.92 28.58
C ARG A 351 4.12 24.92 28.08
N ALA A 352 4.19 25.17 26.78
CA ALA A 352 5.18 26.03 26.13
C ALA A 352 4.64 27.43 25.74
N GLY A 353 3.33 27.64 25.81
CA GLY A 353 2.64 28.92 25.61
C GLY A 353 2.50 29.68 26.91
#